data_AF-F0WBZ4-F1
#
_entry.id   AF-F0WBZ4-F1
#
_cell.length_a   1.000
_cell.length_b   1.000
_cell.length_c   1.000
_cell.angle_alpha   90.00
_cell.angle_beta   90.00
_cell.angle_gamma   90.00
#
_symmetry.space_group_name_H-M   'P 1'
#
loop_
_entity.id
_entity.type
_entity.pdbx_description
1 polymer ?
#
loop_
_entity_poly.entity_id
_entity_poly.type
_entity_poly.pdbx_seq_one_letter_code
_entity_poly.pdbx_strand_id
1 'polypeptide(L)'
;MRAFRVLILCSVVLLSLLFSVTRSIDSTKDYYAILGVKKGCSDRELKKAYRTLALKYHPDKTEEKDRDAAQEKFVEVSEAYEVLSDPKKKEEYDQTRAFGGGNNGNGGFGGGRGSTFSFNTGGIKMDPFAMFEKMFGKSSQSGGRRGGSNIFQEFQFGGIDGSGQQRQRQAKPKSSLYDKNSNVVILSKKKFPSKPAKHEWLIHFYSMKDKKNTQWKKTMTTIASDLGGKVKVGGLNCDEYPTVCLQKKVDLKSLPAFGYAWNGELKLYKGDLGEYELLQFAAENHKNRFRESLEKLDRHNQAKICNTGADADPIKSSFCAIFVTSDDKKQQTGQLKVAEKVWKTFKGEGKLNFGYFPQKSNEKLLRKLGSSDAHPSLLILRVQKGRTRYRLYTLPNFDEKSLTDILESCVGGEIVLQKALFEINFQ
;
A
#
# COMPACT_ATOMS: atom_id res chain seq x y z
N MET A 1 -33.10 57.19 -29.76
CA MET A 1 -33.20 55.74 -30.10
C MET A 1 -31.88 55.11 -30.56
N ARG A 2 -30.99 55.79 -31.31
CA ARG A 2 -29.72 55.19 -31.80
C ARG A 2 -28.72 54.86 -30.67
N ALA A 3 -28.56 55.72 -29.67
CA ALA A 3 -27.64 55.49 -28.55
C ALA A 3 -28.02 54.28 -27.68
N PHE A 4 -29.32 54.05 -27.47
CA PHE A 4 -29.80 52.92 -26.65
C PHE A 4 -29.60 51.56 -27.36
N ARG A 5 -29.71 51.53 -28.70
CA ARG A 5 -29.40 50.33 -29.50
C ARG A 5 -27.90 49.99 -29.47
N VAL A 6 -27.02 50.99 -29.44
CA VAL A 6 -25.56 50.78 -29.33
C VAL A 6 -25.17 50.26 -27.96
N LEU A 7 -25.81 50.71 -26.89
CA LEU A 7 -25.56 50.23 -25.51
C LEU A 7 -25.99 48.78 -25.30
N ILE A 8 -27.12 48.34 -25.86
CA ILE A 8 -27.56 46.94 -25.78
C ILE A 8 -26.69 46.04 -26.66
N LEU A 9 -26.29 46.50 -27.86
CA LEU A 9 -25.33 45.77 -28.68
C LEU A 9 -23.97 45.63 -27.97
N CYS A 10 -23.49 46.69 -27.32
CA CYS A 10 -22.25 46.64 -26.54
C CYS A 10 -22.39 45.72 -25.32
N SER A 11 -23.52 45.70 -24.61
CA SER A 11 -23.69 44.83 -23.44
C SER A 11 -23.84 43.36 -23.82
N VAL A 12 -24.49 43.02 -24.93
CA VAL A 12 -24.57 41.65 -25.44
C VAL A 12 -23.21 41.18 -25.99
N VAL A 13 -22.44 42.07 -26.62
CA VAL A 13 -21.05 41.79 -27.04
C VAL A 13 -20.14 41.64 -25.81
N LEU A 14 -20.29 42.46 -24.77
CA LEU A 14 -19.52 42.33 -23.53
C LEU A 14 -19.89 41.06 -22.76
N LEU A 15 -21.17 40.69 -22.72
CA LEU A 15 -21.66 39.49 -22.04
C LEU A 15 -21.28 38.21 -22.82
N SER A 16 -21.27 38.26 -24.15
CA SER A 16 -20.75 37.16 -24.99
C SER A 16 -19.23 37.06 -24.96
N LEU A 17 -18.50 38.17 -24.83
CA LEU A 17 -17.06 38.16 -24.54
C LEU A 17 -16.78 37.62 -23.13
N LEU A 18 -17.57 37.99 -22.12
CA LEU A 18 -17.46 37.46 -20.75
C LEU A 18 -17.86 35.97 -20.66
N PHE A 19 -18.80 35.51 -21.48
CA PHE A 19 -19.14 34.08 -21.61
C PHE A 19 -18.09 33.31 -22.43
N SER A 20 -17.35 33.98 -23.31
CA SER A 20 -16.23 33.40 -24.07
C SER A 20 -14.92 33.33 -23.25
N VAL A 21 -14.81 34.05 -22.13
CA VAL A 21 -13.62 34.09 -21.26
C VAL A 21 -13.57 32.96 -20.23
N THR A 22 -14.61 32.11 -20.10
CA THR A 22 -14.58 30.92 -19.22
C THR A 22 -14.34 29.59 -19.95
N ARG A 23 -13.88 29.61 -21.19
CA ARG A 23 -13.48 28.39 -21.90
C ARG A 23 -12.13 28.52 -22.59
N SER A 24 -11.11 28.90 -21.82
CA SER A 24 -9.74 28.49 -22.13
C SER A 24 -9.63 27.00 -21.83
N ILE A 25 -9.99 26.16 -22.82
CA ILE A 25 -9.41 24.83 -22.92
C ILE A 25 -7.95 25.10 -23.22
N ASP A 26 -7.14 25.07 -22.17
CA ASP A 26 -5.70 25.00 -22.27
C ASP A 26 -5.40 23.83 -23.22
N SER A 27 -4.90 24.15 -24.42
CA SER A 27 -4.64 23.17 -25.49
C SER A 27 -3.40 22.30 -25.18
N THR A 28 -3.05 22.19 -23.89
CA THR A 28 -2.01 21.34 -23.36
C THR A 28 -2.64 20.14 -22.66
N LYS A 29 -2.32 18.92 -23.14
CA LYS A 29 -2.84 17.66 -22.57
C LYS A 29 -2.43 17.55 -21.10
N ASP A 30 -3.41 17.43 -20.19
CA ASP A 30 -3.14 17.11 -18.78
C ASP A 30 -3.02 15.59 -18.60
N TYR A 31 -1.79 15.10 -18.58
CA TYR A 31 -1.50 13.66 -18.42
C TYR A 31 -1.92 13.11 -17.06
N TYR A 32 -1.97 13.95 -16.02
CA TYR A 32 -2.47 13.52 -14.71
C TYR A 32 -3.99 13.35 -14.75
N ALA A 33 -4.70 14.28 -15.42
CA ALA A 33 -6.14 14.20 -15.60
C ALA A 33 -6.56 13.04 -16.53
N ILE A 34 -5.81 12.79 -17.62
CA ILE A 34 -6.04 11.68 -18.56
C ILE A 34 -5.94 10.33 -17.83
N LEU A 35 -4.99 10.18 -16.92
CA LEU A 35 -4.87 8.97 -16.08
C LEU A 35 -5.76 8.99 -14.84
N GLY A 36 -6.46 10.09 -14.54
CA GLY A 36 -7.31 10.22 -13.37
C GLY A 36 -6.54 10.20 -12.03
N VAL A 37 -5.30 10.67 -12.02
CA VAL A 37 -4.42 10.71 -10.84
C VAL A 37 -4.05 12.14 -10.46
N LYS A 38 -3.69 12.38 -9.20
CA LYS A 38 -3.21 13.71 -8.75
C LYS A 38 -1.72 13.89 -9.05
N LYS A 39 -1.28 15.14 -9.26
CA LYS A 39 0.15 15.49 -9.26
C LYS A 39 0.75 15.10 -7.90
N GLY A 40 1.85 14.34 -7.91
CA GLY A 40 2.43 13.73 -6.71
C GLY A 40 1.92 12.32 -6.36
N CYS A 41 1.13 11.68 -7.23
CA CYS A 41 0.79 10.27 -7.07
C CYS A 41 2.03 9.37 -7.06
N SER A 42 1.94 8.26 -6.33
CA SER A 42 3.00 7.26 -6.28
C SER A 42 3.09 6.48 -7.60
N ASP A 43 4.27 5.96 -7.94
CA ASP A 43 4.46 5.11 -9.14
C ASP A 43 3.51 3.90 -9.17
N ARG A 44 3.09 3.42 -7.99
CA ARG A 44 2.11 2.33 -7.84
C ARG A 44 0.70 2.78 -8.24
N GLU A 45 0.29 3.99 -7.87
CA GLU A 45 -1.00 4.56 -8.27
C GLU A 45 -1.02 4.88 -9.76
N LEU A 46 0.07 5.44 -10.29
CA LEU A 46 0.24 5.72 -11.71
C LEU A 46 0.13 4.44 -12.56
N LYS A 47 0.83 3.37 -12.17
CA LYS A 47 0.76 2.05 -12.83
C LYS A 47 -0.62 1.41 -12.75
N LYS A 48 -1.30 1.56 -11.61
CA LYS A 48 -2.65 1.02 -11.40
C LYS A 48 -3.68 1.74 -12.26
N ALA A 49 -3.60 3.05 -12.34
CA ALA A 49 -4.47 3.88 -13.17
C ALA A 49 -4.32 3.55 -14.66
N TYR A 50 -3.07 3.51 -15.15
CA TYR A 50 -2.77 3.11 -16.52
C TYR A 50 -3.32 1.72 -16.86
N ARG A 51 -3.06 0.71 -16.01
CA ARG A 51 -3.57 -0.66 -16.23
C ARG A 51 -5.11 -0.70 -16.29
N THR A 52 -5.79 0.07 -15.45
CA THR A 52 -7.26 0.09 -15.40
C THR A 52 -7.85 0.69 -16.68
N LEU A 53 -7.27 1.80 -17.16
CA LEU A 53 -7.73 2.48 -18.36
C LEU A 53 -7.33 1.73 -19.65
N ALA A 54 -6.12 1.16 -19.70
CA ALA A 54 -5.65 0.34 -20.81
C ALA A 54 -6.51 -0.92 -21.00
N LEU A 55 -6.98 -1.55 -19.91
CA LEU A 55 -7.92 -2.68 -19.99
C LEU A 55 -9.34 -2.25 -20.35
N LYS A 56 -9.74 -1.01 -20.01
CA LYS A 56 -11.06 -0.48 -20.31
C LYS A 56 -11.21 -0.11 -21.79
N TYR A 57 -10.13 0.38 -22.41
CA TYR A 57 -10.12 0.81 -23.81
C TYR A 57 -9.45 -0.20 -24.75
N HIS A 58 -9.27 -1.45 -24.30
CA HIS A 58 -8.73 -2.52 -25.15
C HIS A 58 -9.78 -2.95 -26.19
N PRO A 59 -9.39 -3.19 -27.46
CA PRO A 59 -10.32 -3.57 -28.53
C PRO A 59 -11.10 -4.85 -28.23
N ASP A 60 -10.51 -5.80 -27.50
CA ASP A 60 -11.19 -7.04 -27.06
C ASP A 60 -12.33 -6.83 -26.05
N LYS A 61 -12.40 -5.65 -25.40
CA LYS A 61 -13.38 -5.34 -24.36
C LYS A 61 -14.34 -4.22 -24.74
N THR A 62 -14.19 -3.66 -25.93
CA THR A 62 -15.00 -2.55 -26.41
C THR A 62 -15.85 -3.01 -27.59
N GLU A 63 -17.14 -2.65 -27.58
CA GLU A 63 -18.07 -2.96 -28.66
C GLU A 63 -17.62 -2.31 -29.98
N GLU A 64 -17.94 -2.95 -31.11
CA GLU A 64 -17.43 -2.55 -32.44
C GLU A 64 -17.76 -1.10 -32.81
N LYS A 65 -18.91 -0.60 -32.36
CA LYS A 65 -19.38 0.78 -32.55
C LYS A 65 -18.54 1.85 -31.83
N ASP A 66 -17.81 1.47 -30.78
CA ASP A 66 -17.05 2.38 -29.92
C ASP A 66 -15.52 2.21 -30.08
N ARG A 67 -15.08 1.38 -31.04
CA ARG A 67 -13.67 1.03 -31.24
C ARG A 67 -12.78 2.22 -31.54
N ASP A 68 -13.21 3.11 -32.45
CA ASP A 68 -12.41 4.27 -32.84
C ASP A 68 -12.20 5.22 -31.65
N ALA A 69 -13.27 5.49 -30.88
CA ALA A 69 -13.20 6.33 -29.68
C ALA A 69 -12.40 5.67 -28.53
N ALA A 70 -12.43 4.34 -28.39
CA ALA A 70 -11.60 3.64 -27.43
C ALA A 70 -10.12 3.63 -27.84
N GLN A 71 -9.83 3.50 -29.14
CA GLN A 71 -8.47 3.57 -29.66
C GLN A 71 -7.84 4.95 -29.41
N GLU A 72 -8.57 6.04 -29.66
CA GLU A 72 -8.11 7.40 -29.35
C GLU A 72 -7.80 7.56 -27.84
N LYS A 73 -8.68 7.07 -26.97
CA LYS A 73 -8.44 7.12 -25.51
C LYS A 73 -7.28 6.24 -25.06
N PHE A 74 -7.08 5.08 -25.70
CA PHE A 74 -5.96 4.20 -25.39
C PHE A 74 -4.62 4.84 -25.75
N VAL A 75 -4.59 5.56 -26.87
CA VAL A 75 -3.45 6.37 -27.30
C VAL A 75 -3.13 7.44 -26.26
N GLU A 76 -4.12 8.24 -25.86
CA GLU A 76 -3.92 9.32 -24.87
C GLU A 76 -3.45 8.79 -23.51
N VAL A 77 -4.03 7.67 -23.05
CA VAL A 77 -3.65 7.01 -21.79
C VAL A 77 -2.23 6.47 -21.85
N SER A 78 -1.77 5.99 -23.00
CA SER A 78 -0.41 5.47 -23.18
C SER A 78 0.63 6.58 -23.25
N GLU A 79 0.34 7.67 -23.97
CA GLU A 79 1.16 8.88 -24.01
C GLU A 79 1.33 9.49 -22.61
N ALA A 80 0.23 9.60 -21.86
CA ALA A 80 0.24 10.12 -20.50
C ALA A 80 1.12 9.28 -19.56
N TYR A 81 1.00 7.95 -19.65
CA TYR A 81 1.80 7.06 -18.81
C TYR A 81 3.28 7.05 -19.19
N GLU A 82 3.61 7.12 -20.48
CA GLU A 82 5.00 7.20 -20.93
C GLU A 82 5.71 8.44 -20.35
N VAL A 83 5.06 9.60 -20.43
CA VAL A 83 5.64 10.85 -19.93
C VAL A 83 5.73 10.84 -18.41
N LEU A 84 4.69 10.38 -17.71
CA LEU A 84 4.66 10.43 -16.24
C LEU A 84 5.44 9.32 -15.55
N SER A 85 5.75 8.20 -16.23
CA SER A 85 6.48 7.06 -15.65
C SER A 85 8.01 7.19 -15.73
N ASP A 86 8.52 8.04 -16.64
CA ASP A 86 9.95 8.37 -16.71
C ASP A 86 10.24 9.62 -15.88
N PRO A 87 11.12 9.56 -14.86
CA PRO A 87 11.41 10.71 -14.01
C PRO A 87 11.89 11.96 -14.75
N LYS A 88 12.67 11.80 -15.83
CA LYS A 88 13.20 12.92 -16.61
C LYS A 88 12.12 13.56 -17.48
N LYS A 89 11.32 12.74 -18.17
CA LYS A 89 10.19 13.24 -18.98
C LYS A 89 9.10 13.86 -18.12
N LYS A 90 8.85 13.30 -16.93
CA LYS A 90 7.91 13.84 -15.95
C LYS A 90 8.37 15.20 -15.44
N GLU A 91 9.65 15.33 -15.12
CA GLU A 91 10.22 16.60 -14.69
C GLU A 91 10.15 17.66 -15.79
N GLU A 92 10.52 17.33 -17.03
CA GLU A 92 10.40 18.21 -18.19
C GLU A 92 8.94 18.61 -18.47
N TYR A 93 8.00 17.66 -18.36
CA TYR A 93 6.57 17.92 -18.46
C TYR A 93 6.05 18.82 -17.34
N ASP A 94 6.46 18.57 -16.10
CA ASP A 94 6.05 19.37 -14.94
C ASP A 94 6.62 20.80 -15.01
N GLN A 95 7.84 20.97 -15.55
CA GLN A 95 8.49 22.26 -15.77
C GLN A 95 7.82 23.02 -16.92
N THR A 96 7.62 22.39 -18.08
CA THR A 96 6.96 23.02 -19.25
C THR A 96 5.52 23.45 -18.96
N ARG A 97 4.80 22.70 -18.12
CA ARG A 97 3.46 23.08 -17.64
C ARG A 97 3.48 24.23 -16.62
N ALA A 98 4.53 24.35 -15.81
CA ALA A 98 4.65 25.40 -14.80
C ALA A 98 4.93 26.80 -15.40
N PHE A 99 5.55 26.87 -16.58
CA PHE A 99 5.94 28.13 -17.23
C PHE A 99 4.92 28.71 -18.23
N GLY A 100 3.74 28.09 -18.38
CA GLY A 100 2.60 28.71 -19.08
C GLY A 100 2.82 28.99 -20.58
N GLY A 101 2.90 27.91 -21.38
CA GLY A 101 2.50 27.93 -22.79
C GLY A 101 3.61 28.02 -23.86
N GLY A 102 3.39 27.28 -24.95
CA GLY A 102 3.91 27.63 -26.28
C GLY A 102 5.10 26.81 -26.77
N ASN A 103 4.81 25.80 -27.59
CA ASN A 103 5.76 25.06 -28.41
C ASN A 103 6.57 26.00 -29.32
N ASN A 104 7.90 25.89 -29.31
CA ASN A 104 8.75 26.02 -30.49
C ASN A 104 10.19 25.59 -30.20
N GLY A 105 10.65 24.51 -30.84
CA GLY A 105 12.06 24.11 -30.72
C GLY A 105 12.52 22.79 -31.34
N ASN A 106 11.84 22.27 -32.37
CA ASN A 106 12.39 21.33 -33.36
C ASN A 106 12.84 19.92 -32.88
N GLY A 107 11.90 18.97 -32.94
CA GLY A 107 12.15 17.52 -32.82
C GLY A 107 11.12 16.61 -33.50
N GLY A 108 10.42 17.10 -34.53
CA GLY A 108 9.67 16.29 -35.49
C GLY A 108 8.30 15.73 -35.07
N PHE A 109 7.40 15.66 -36.06
CA PHE A 109 6.11 14.96 -36.12
C PHE A 109 4.84 15.76 -35.83
N GLY A 110 4.50 16.63 -36.78
CA GLY A 110 3.11 16.90 -37.17
C GLY A 110 2.99 16.93 -38.69
N GLY A 111 2.06 16.15 -39.26
CA GLY A 111 1.53 16.36 -40.62
C GLY A 111 1.65 15.17 -41.59
N GLY A 112 0.52 14.52 -41.88
CA GLY A 112 0.38 13.61 -43.03
C GLY A 112 -0.89 12.76 -42.97
N ARG A 113 -1.89 13.13 -43.78
CA ARG A 113 -3.13 12.35 -44.02
C ARG A 113 -2.81 10.90 -44.42
N GLY A 114 -3.52 9.94 -43.82
CA GLY A 114 -3.59 8.56 -44.29
C GLY A 114 -2.90 7.56 -43.36
N SER A 115 -3.72 6.84 -42.60
CA SER A 115 -3.50 5.49 -42.05
C SER A 115 -2.08 5.13 -41.60
N THR A 116 -1.77 5.34 -40.32
CA THR A 116 -0.91 4.52 -39.41
C THR A 116 -0.51 5.40 -38.23
N PHE A 117 -1.09 5.15 -37.05
CA PHE A 117 -0.73 5.84 -35.80
C PHE A 117 0.68 5.39 -35.36
N SER A 118 1.64 6.32 -35.27
CA SER A 118 3.03 6.05 -34.86
C SER A 118 3.57 7.16 -33.95
N PHE A 119 4.14 6.78 -32.81
CA PHE A 119 4.74 7.69 -31.81
C PHE A 119 6.27 7.72 -31.99
N ASN A 120 6.88 8.91 -31.89
CA ASN A 120 8.31 9.10 -32.09
C ASN A 120 9.07 9.12 -30.76
N THR A 121 9.75 8.02 -30.43
CA THR A 121 10.77 7.96 -29.38
C THR A 121 12.13 7.74 -30.03
N GLY A 122 12.95 8.80 -30.19
CA GLY A 122 14.38 8.68 -30.50
C GLY A 122 14.75 7.69 -31.61
N GLY A 123 14.02 7.66 -32.72
CA GLY A 123 14.30 6.78 -33.86
C GLY A 123 13.71 5.37 -33.79
N ILE A 124 12.92 5.02 -32.76
CA ILE A 124 12.18 3.76 -32.70
C ILE A 124 10.69 4.04 -32.65
N LYS A 125 9.99 3.79 -33.76
CA LYS A 125 8.52 3.80 -33.83
C LYS A 125 7.98 2.58 -33.06
N MET A 126 7.25 2.80 -31.97
CA MET A 126 6.56 1.75 -31.23
C MET A 126 5.06 2.01 -31.19
N ASP A 127 4.28 0.97 -31.43
CA ASP A 127 2.82 0.96 -31.32
C ASP A 127 2.40 0.92 -29.83
N PRO A 128 1.45 1.76 -29.35
CA PRO A 128 1.00 1.76 -27.96
C PRO A 128 0.47 0.41 -27.49
N PHE A 129 -0.19 -0.36 -28.36
CA PHE A 129 -0.65 -1.70 -28.02
C PHE A 129 0.54 -2.63 -27.86
N ALA A 130 1.52 -2.58 -28.77
CA ALA A 130 2.79 -3.28 -28.62
C ALA A 130 3.59 -2.84 -27.38
N MET A 131 3.46 -1.59 -26.90
CA MET A 131 4.08 -1.13 -25.65
C MET A 131 3.39 -1.74 -24.42
N PHE A 132 2.05 -1.79 -24.41
CA PHE A 132 1.28 -2.49 -23.39
C PHE A 132 1.60 -3.99 -23.39
N GLU A 133 1.63 -4.64 -24.56
CA GLU A 133 2.06 -6.04 -24.69
C GLU A 133 3.54 -6.23 -24.34
N LYS A 134 4.43 -5.27 -24.60
CA LYS A 134 5.84 -5.40 -24.21
C LYS A 134 6.04 -5.18 -22.71
N MET A 135 5.19 -4.39 -22.06
CA MET A 135 5.28 -4.08 -20.63
C MET A 135 4.47 -5.07 -19.76
N PHE A 136 3.36 -5.57 -20.27
CA PHE A 136 2.41 -6.44 -19.58
C PHE A 136 2.19 -7.79 -20.27
N GLY A 137 2.40 -7.87 -21.59
CA GLY A 137 2.39 -9.11 -22.38
C GLY A 137 3.76 -9.84 -22.45
N LYS A 138 4.90 -9.24 -22.09
CA LYS A 138 6.21 -9.93 -21.94
C LYS A 138 6.31 -10.83 -20.69
N SER A 139 5.18 -11.30 -20.20
CA SER A 139 5.13 -12.62 -19.56
C SER A 139 5.18 -13.77 -20.60
N SER A 140 5.13 -13.46 -21.90
CA SER A 140 5.48 -14.34 -23.00
C SER A 140 6.69 -13.81 -23.80
N GLN A 141 7.81 -14.55 -23.69
CA GLN A 141 8.90 -14.66 -24.68
C GLN A 141 10.20 -13.83 -24.51
N SER A 142 11.18 -14.47 -23.86
CA SER A 142 12.57 -14.62 -24.34
C SER A 142 13.02 -16.05 -23.96
N GLY A 143 13.28 -16.99 -24.87
CA GLY A 143 13.17 -17.03 -26.32
C GLY A 143 13.09 -18.49 -26.78
N GLY A 144 12.44 -18.74 -27.93
CA GLY A 144 12.31 -20.09 -28.51
C GLY A 144 10.99 -20.33 -29.25
N ARG A 145 10.83 -19.61 -30.37
CA ARG A 145 9.98 -19.86 -31.57
C ARG A 145 8.86 -20.94 -31.54
N ARG A 146 7.64 -20.45 -31.85
CA ARG A 146 6.48 -21.01 -32.58
C ARG A 146 5.81 -22.29 -32.01
N GLY A 147 4.51 -22.35 -31.72
CA GLY A 147 3.38 -21.50 -32.15
C GLY A 147 2.25 -21.39 -31.10
N GLY A 148 1.52 -20.27 -31.16
CA GLY A 148 0.12 -20.18 -30.72
C GLY A 148 -0.76 -20.99 -31.68
N SER A 149 -1.97 -21.42 -31.35
CA SER A 149 -3.08 -20.85 -30.57
C SER A 149 -4.06 -22.03 -30.31
N ASN A 150 -5.05 -22.08 -29.43
CA ASN A 150 -5.67 -21.20 -28.44
C ASN A 150 -6.46 -22.10 -27.47
N ILE A 151 -6.68 -21.61 -26.25
CA ILE A 151 -7.78 -22.03 -25.36
C ILE A 151 -9.07 -21.36 -25.83
N PHE A 152 -9.42 -21.45 -27.11
CA PHE A 152 -10.78 -21.16 -27.55
C PHE A 152 -11.07 -21.92 -28.83
N GLN A 153 -12.05 -22.82 -28.71
CA GLN A 153 -12.85 -23.42 -29.79
C GLN A 153 -12.34 -24.73 -30.42
N GLU A 154 -12.98 -25.81 -29.96
CA GLU A 154 -13.49 -26.87 -30.82
C GLU A 154 -14.27 -26.27 -32.02
N PHE A 155 -14.21 -26.94 -33.17
CA PHE A 155 -14.75 -26.58 -34.50
C PHE A 155 -13.86 -25.71 -35.40
N GLN A 156 -13.14 -26.42 -36.27
CA GLN A 156 -13.53 -26.58 -37.69
C GLN A 156 -12.61 -25.96 -38.77
N PHE A 157 -12.14 -26.89 -39.62
CA PHE A 157 -11.53 -26.82 -40.96
C PHE A 157 -10.09 -26.29 -41.17
N GLY A 158 -9.22 -27.23 -41.57
CA GLY A 158 -8.62 -27.14 -42.90
C GLY A 158 -7.09 -27.09 -43.00
N GLY A 159 -6.47 -28.26 -43.20
CA GLY A 159 -5.45 -28.41 -44.26
C GLY A 159 -3.96 -28.29 -43.91
N ILE A 160 -3.28 -29.44 -44.01
CA ILE A 160 -2.13 -29.67 -44.92
C ILE A 160 -0.71 -29.17 -44.48
N ASP A 161 0.08 -30.18 -44.09
CA ASP A 161 1.46 -30.50 -44.49
C ASP A 161 2.67 -29.77 -43.89
N GLY A 162 3.64 -30.57 -43.39
CA GLY A 162 5.03 -30.12 -43.24
C GLY A 162 5.85 -30.84 -42.17
N SER A 163 6.37 -32.01 -42.51
CA SER A 163 7.29 -32.85 -41.73
C SER A 163 8.55 -32.15 -41.21
N GLY A 164 8.89 -32.36 -39.93
CA GLY A 164 10.20 -32.03 -39.34
C GLY A 164 10.42 -32.71 -37.98
N GLN A 165 11.40 -33.63 -37.93
CA GLN A 165 11.71 -34.54 -36.80
C GLN A 165 11.88 -33.86 -35.43
N GLN A 166 11.20 -34.41 -34.42
CA GLN A 166 11.18 -33.95 -33.03
C GLN A 166 12.18 -34.75 -32.18
N ARG A 167 13.32 -34.16 -31.81
CA ARG A 167 14.17 -34.67 -30.71
C ARG A 167 13.47 -34.37 -29.38
N GLN A 168 12.94 -35.39 -28.72
CA GLN A 168 12.37 -35.30 -27.37
C GLN A 168 13.48 -34.95 -26.36
N ARG A 169 13.55 -33.69 -25.95
CA ARG A 169 14.22 -33.29 -24.70
C ARG A 169 13.27 -33.64 -23.55
N GLN A 170 13.54 -34.72 -22.83
CA GLN A 170 12.86 -35.01 -21.56
C GLN A 170 13.15 -33.87 -20.57
N ALA A 171 12.12 -33.11 -20.21
CA ALA A 171 12.22 -32.02 -19.26
C ALA A 171 12.41 -32.59 -17.83
N LYS A 172 13.46 -32.16 -17.11
CA LYS A 172 13.63 -32.48 -15.69
C LYS A 172 12.41 -31.99 -14.90
N PRO A 173 11.92 -32.77 -13.92
CA PRO A 173 10.75 -32.39 -13.12
C PRO A 173 11.00 -31.10 -12.32
N LYS A 174 9.97 -30.24 -12.23
CA LYS A 174 10.04 -28.97 -11.48
C LYS A 174 10.17 -29.25 -9.98
N SER A 175 11.19 -28.67 -9.34
CA SER A 175 11.48 -28.89 -7.90
C SER A 175 10.59 -28.08 -6.94
N SER A 176 9.92 -27.03 -7.44
CA SER A 176 9.10 -26.13 -6.62
C SER A 176 7.81 -25.73 -7.34
N LEU A 177 6.75 -25.56 -6.56
CA LEU A 177 5.46 -25.04 -7.01
C LEU A 177 5.56 -23.55 -7.41
N TYR A 178 6.36 -22.79 -6.68
CA TYR A 178 6.51 -21.35 -6.86
C TYR A 178 7.63 -20.99 -7.82
N ASP A 179 7.44 -19.89 -8.54
CA ASP A 179 8.43 -19.35 -9.47
C ASP A 179 9.46 -18.53 -8.71
N LYS A 180 10.73 -18.58 -9.17
CA LYS A 180 11.86 -17.88 -8.53
C LYS A 180 11.68 -16.36 -8.44
N ASN A 181 10.88 -15.78 -9.33
CA ASN A 181 10.63 -14.34 -9.41
C ASN A 181 9.31 -13.92 -8.77
N SER A 182 8.61 -14.85 -8.10
CA SER A 182 7.39 -14.53 -7.36
C SER A 182 7.70 -13.88 -6.01
N ASN A 183 6.72 -13.18 -5.45
CA ASN A 183 6.80 -12.63 -4.08
C ASN A 183 6.75 -13.72 -3.00
N VAL A 184 6.63 -15.00 -3.39
CA VAL A 184 6.70 -16.16 -2.50
C VAL A 184 8.10 -16.75 -2.54
N VAL A 185 8.79 -16.72 -1.41
CA VAL A 185 10.16 -17.23 -1.31
C VAL A 185 10.15 -18.76 -1.23
N ILE A 186 10.91 -19.40 -2.12
CA ILE A 186 11.12 -20.85 -2.07
C ILE A 186 12.04 -21.16 -0.88
N LEU A 187 11.49 -21.83 0.13
CA LEU A 187 12.20 -22.23 1.34
C LEU A 187 12.91 -23.57 1.15
N SER A 188 13.99 -23.73 1.90
CA SER A 188 14.77 -24.97 2.02
C SER A 188 15.27 -25.08 3.46
N LYS A 189 15.94 -26.19 3.82
CA LYS A 189 16.54 -26.36 5.16
C LYS A 189 17.39 -25.17 5.60
N LYS A 190 18.17 -24.56 4.69
CA LYS A 190 19.05 -23.41 5.00
C LYS A 190 18.30 -22.08 5.06
N LYS A 191 17.23 -21.93 4.28
CA LYS A 191 16.45 -20.69 4.19
C LYS A 191 15.26 -20.65 5.17
N PHE A 192 14.98 -21.75 5.85
CA PHE A 192 13.88 -21.83 6.81
C PHE A 192 14.10 -20.84 7.97
N PRO A 193 13.05 -20.17 8.46
CA PRO A 193 13.19 -19.21 9.56
C PRO A 193 13.84 -19.83 10.81
N SER A 194 14.88 -19.18 11.32
CA SER A 194 15.69 -19.61 12.47
C SER A 194 15.98 -18.45 13.43
N LYS A 195 16.61 -18.74 14.56
CA LYS A 195 17.00 -17.73 15.56
C LYS A 195 18.38 -17.14 15.22
N PRO A 196 18.60 -15.82 15.38
CA PRO A 196 17.60 -14.77 15.56
C PRO A 196 16.82 -14.51 14.27
N ALA A 197 15.50 -14.28 14.36
CA ALA A 197 14.68 -14.07 13.17
C ALA A 197 14.88 -12.67 12.57
N LYS A 198 15.26 -12.61 11.30
CA LYS A 198 15.36 -11.37 10.52
C LYS A 198 14.01 -10.88 9.99
N HIS A 199 13.06 -11.80 9.78
CA HIS A 199 11.75 -11.52 9.21
C HIS A 199 10.69 -12.45 9.80
N GLU A 200 9.45 -11.99 9.77
CA GLU A 200 8.24 -12.76 10.06
C GLU A 200 7.79 -13.49 8.80
N TRP A 201 7.21 -14.68 8.96
CA TRP A 201 6.87 -15.54 7.82
C TRP A 201 5.48 -16.14 7.92
N LEU A 202 4.71 -16.05 6.85
CA LEU A 202 3.62 -16.97 6.54
C LEU A 202 4.15 -18.05 5.60
N ILE A 203 4.05 -19.32 5.99
CA ILE A 203 4.64 -20.45 5.28
C ILE A 203 3.54 -21.37 4.76
N HIS A 204 3.55 -21.68 3.48
CA HIS A 204 2.79 -22.77 2.86
C HIS A 204 3.66 -24.02 2.76
N PHE A 205 3.27 -25.08 3.46
CA PHE A 205 3.83 -26.43 3.37
C PHE A 205 3.02 -27.23 2.36
N TYR A 206 3.67 -27.75 1.32
CA TYR A 206 2.97 -28.41 0.21
C TYR A 206 3.70 -29.66 -0.28
N SER A 207 2.96 -30.51 -1.01
CA SER A 207 3.49 -31.62 -1.80
C SER A 207 3.15 -31.38 -3.27
N MET A 208 4.10 -31.63 -4.17
CA MET A 208 3.90 -31.60 -5.62
C MET A 208 3.11 -32.81 -6.13
N LYS A 209 2.97 -33.86 -5.30
CA LYS A 209 2.19 -35.06 -5.65
C LYS A 209 0.69 -34.82 -5.60
N ASP A 210 0.24 -33.91 -4.73
CA ASP A 210 -1.17 -33.54 -4.62
C ASP A 210 -1.50 -32.30 -5.46
N LYS A 211 -2.34 -32.48 -6.48
CA LYS A 211 -2.78 -31.42 -7.38
C LYS A 211 -3.56 -30.31 -6.66
N LYS A 212 -4.17 -30.59 -5.51
CA LYS A 212 -4.87 -29.57 -4.69
C LYS A 212 -3.93 -28.45 -4.24
N ASN A 213 -2.63 -28.73 -4.08
CA ASN A 213 -1.65 -27.71 -3.69
C ASN A 213 -1.42 -26.65 -4.77
N THR A 214 -1.68 -26.98 -6.04
CA THR A 214 -1.46 -26.09 -7.18
C THR A 214 -2.37 -24.86 -7.13
N GLN A 215 -3.58 -24.99 -6.58
CA GLN A 215 -4.55 -23.89 -6.48
C GLN A 215 -4.05 -22.75 -5.58
N TRP A 216 -3.24 -23.08 -4.57
CA TRP A 216 -2.69 -22.12 -3.61
C TRP A 216 -1.56 -21.27 -4.16
N LYS A 217 -1.03 -21.60 -5.34
CA LYS A 217 0.03 -20.80 -5.98
C LYS A 217 -0.40 -19.35 -6.19
N LYS A 218 -1.62 -19.14 -6.72
CA LYS A 218 -2.17 -17.81 -6.96
C LYS A 218 -2.47 -17.09 -5.64
N THR A 219 -3.19 -17.76 -4.74
CA THR A 219 -3.57 -17.24 -3.42
C THR A 219 -2.36 -16.77 -2.61
N MET A 220 -1.32 -17.59 -2.49
CA MET A 220 -0.11 -17.21 -1.73
C MET A 220 0.65 -16.05 -2.39
N THR A 221 0.59 -15.93 -3.71
CA THR A 221 1.18 -14.78 -4.43
C THR A 221 0.39 -13.49 -4.17
N THR A 222 -0.94 -13.56 -4.12
CA THR A 222 -1.82 -12.44 -3.74
C THR A 222 -1.54 -12.01 -2.31
N ILE A 223 -1.58 -12.94 -1.36
CA ILE A 223 -1.30 -12.68 0.06
C ILE A 223 0.10 -12.06 0.25
N ALA A 224 1.11 -12.53 -0.49
CA ALA A 224 2.46 -11.96 -0.44
C ALA A 224 2.50 -10.49 -0.90
N SER A 225 1.71 -10.15 -1.92
CA SER A 225 1.55 -8.78 -2.40
C SER A 225 0.83 -7.89 -1.37
N ASP A 226 -0.22 -8.41 -0.74
CA ASP A 226 -1.05 -7.66 0.21
C ASP A 226 -0.36 -7.42 1.55
N LEU A 227 0.41 -8.38 2.02
CA LEU A 227 1.26 -8.24 3.21
C LEU A 227 2.42 -7.25 2.99
N GLY A 228 2.74 -6.91 1.73
CA GLY A 228 3.65 -5.82 1.37
C GLY A 228 5.05 -5.96 1.96
N GLY A 229 5.51 -7.19 2.22
CA GLY A 229 6.82 -7.48 2.83
C GLY A 229 6.90 -7.28 4.35
N LYS A 230 5.84 -6.82 5.00
CA LYS A 230 5.76 -6.73 6.49
C LYS A 230 5.83 -8.10 7.13
N VAL A 231 5.15 -9.07 6.51
CA VAL A 231 5.29 -10.50 6.75
C VAL A 231 5.71 -11.12 5.42
N LYS A 232 6.83 -11.85 5.40
CA LYS A 232 7.29 -12.56 4.21
C LYS A 232 6.43 -13.79 3.97
N VAL A 233 6.22 -14.15 2.71
CA VAL A 233 5.50 -15.37 2.36
C VAL A 233 6.49 -16.37 1.79
N GLY A 234 6.44 -17.60 2.29
CA GLY A 234 7.35 -18.67 1.90
C GLY A 234 6.61 -19.96 1.53
N GLY A 235 7.22 -20.73 0.64
CA GLY A 235 6.75 -22.05 0.26
C GLY A 235 7.80 -23.12 0.55
N LEU A 236 7.43 -24.17 1.29
CA LEU A 236 8.30 -25.32 1.56
C LEU A 236 7.72 -26.60 0.94
N ASN A 237 8.47 -27.20 0.03
CA ASN A 237 8.13 -28.49 -0.56
C ASN A 237 8.47 -29.63 0.41
N CYS A 238 7.46 -30.28 0.97
CA CYS A 238 7.65 -31.39 1.90
C CYS A 238 8.01 -32.72 1.22
N ASP A 239 7.86 -32.85 -0.11
CA ASP A 239 8.42 -33.99 -0.84
C ASP A 239 9.95 -33.93 -0.88
N GLU A 240 10.51 -32.72 -0.98
CA GLU A 240 11.95 -32.48 -1.04
C GLU A 240 12.58 -32.38 0.36
N TYR A 241 11.84 -31.83 1.33
CA TYR A 241 12.32 -31.59 2.70
C TYR A 241 11.42 -32.22 3.79
N PRO A 242 11.14 -33.55 3.75
CA PRO A 242 10.20 -34.20 4.66
C PRO A 242 10.63 -34.09 6.13
N THR A 243 11.93 -34.18 6.41
CA THR A 243 12.46 -34.08 7.79
C THR A 243 12.20 -32.71 8.40
N VAL A 244 12.23 -31.63 7.61
CA VAL A 244 11.97 -30.27 8.10
C VAL A 244 10.50 -30.12 8.46
N CYS A 245 9.60 -30.63 7.62
CA CYS A 245 8.15 -30.59 7.87
C CYS A 245 7.79 -31.41 9.13
N LEU A 246 8.32 -32.63 9.27
CA LEU A 246 8.07 -33.49 10.44
C LEU A 246 8.60 -32.87 11.75
N GLN A 247 9.82 -32.33 11.75
CA GLN A 247 10.38 -31.63 12.93
C GLN A 247 9.53 -30.43 13.36
N LYS A 248 8.81 -29.82 12.42
CA LYS A 248 7.89 -28.70 12.65
C LYS A 248 6.46 -29.13 12.93
N LYS A 249 6.25 -30.43 13.22
CA LYS A 249 4.95 -31.03 13.55
C LYS A 249 3.90 -30.83 12.45
N VAL A 250 4.33 -30.71 11.19
CA VAL A 250 3.43 -30.69 10.04
C VAL A 250 3.09 -32.14 9.69
N ASP A 251 1.80 -32.47 9.67
CA ASP A 251 1.34 -33.77 9.19
C ASP A 251 1.40 -33.81 7.66
N LEU A 252 2.22 -34.72 7.13
CA LEU A 252 2.42 -34.88 5.69
C LEU A 252 1.18 -35.45 4.99
N LYS A 253 0.26 -36.08 5.73
CA LYS A 253 -0.99 -36.62 5.19
C LYS A 253 -2.07 -35.55 5.02
N SER A 254 -1.96 -34.42 5.72
CA SER A 254 -2.96 -33.35 5.73
C SER A 254 -2.51 -32.10 4.97
N LEU A 255 -1.61 -32.23 4.00
CA LEU A 255 -1.19 -31.11 3.16
C LEU A 255 -2.34 -30.67 2.23
N PRO A 256 -2.49 -29.38 1.93
CA PRO A 256 -1.64 -28.25 2.31
C PRO A 256 -1.76 -27.85 3.78
N ALA A 257 -0.65 -27.41 4.37
CA ALA A 257 -0.64 -26.83 5.71
C ALA A 257 -0.03 -25.42 5.68
N PHE A 258 -0.49 -24.57 6.59
CA PHE A 258 -0.03 -23.19 6.71
C PHE A 258 0.47 -22.91 8.12
N GLY A 259 1.46 -22.04 8.25
CA GLY A 259 1.97 -21.66 9.56
C GLY A 259 2.62 -20.30 9.59
N TYR A 260 2.55 -19.67 10.75
CA TYR A 260 3.21 -18.40 11.05
C TYR A 260 4.51 -18.68 11.79
N ALA A 261 5.65 -18.28 11.24
CA ALA A 261 6.96 -18.48 11.85
C ALA A 261 7.61 -17.15 12.25
N TRP A 262 8.05 -17.10 13.50
CA TRP A 262 8.80 -15.98 14.06
C TRP A 262 9.75 -16.47 15.15
N ASN A 263 10.97 -15.93 15.15
CA ASN A 263 12.00 -16.19 16.16
C ASN A 263 12.20 -17.67 16.53
N GLY A 264 12.18 -18.56 15.54
CA GLY A 264 12.34 -20.02 15.71
C GLY A 264 11.09 -20.77 16.16
N GLU A 265 10.01 -20.06 16.50
CA GLU A 265 8.70 -20.62 16.78
C GLU A 265 7.85 -20.71 15.51
N LEU A 266 6.94 -21.69 15.47
CA LEU A 266 6.01 -21.90 14.38
C LEU A 266 4.63 -22.20 14.97
N LYS A 267 3.65 -21.38 14.59
CA LYS A 267 2.24 -21.58 14.92
C LYS A 267 1.51 -22.07 13.68
N LEU A 268 1.03 -23.31 13.73
CA LEU A 268 0.26 -23.89 12.61
C LEU A 268 -1.16 -23.33 12.59
N TYR A 269 -1.64 -23.05 11.39
CA TYR A 269 -3.01 -22.63 11.14
C TYR A 269 -3.95 -23.85 11.21
N LYS A 270 -5.10 -23.69 11.86
CA LYS A 270 -6.09 -24.76 12.10
C LYS A 270 -7.52 -24.39 11.68
N GLY A 271 -7.71 -23.20 11.09
CA GLY A 271 -9.02 -22.73 10.66
C GLY A 271 -9.34 -23.09 9.22
N ASP A 272 -10.40 -22.50 8.69
CA ASP A 272 -10.87 -22.73 7.34
C ASP A 272 -9.88 -22.23 6.29
N LEU A 273 -9.69 -23.03 5.25
CA LEU A 273 -8.73 -22.73 4.21
C LEU A 273 -9.34 -21.76 3.18
N GLY A 274 -8.95 -20.49 3.27
CA GLY A 274 -9.26 -19.48 2.26
C GLY A 274 -8.26 -18.33 2.23
N GLU A 275 -8.33 -17.50 1.18
CA GLU A 275 -7.43 -16.36 0.99
C GLU A 275 -7.55 -15.34 2.12
N TYR A 276 -8.79 -14.99 2.47
CA TYR A 276 -9.10 -14.01 3.50
C TYR A 276 -8.67 -14.50 4.88
N GLU A 277 -8.95 -15.76 5.21
CA GLU A 277 -8.66 -16.37 6.49
C GLU A 277 -7.16 -16.49 6.74
N LEU A 278 -6.38 -16.84 5.70
CA LEU A 278 -4.92 -16.91 5.79
C LEU A 278 -4.28 -15.52 5.87
N LEU A 279 -4.82 -14.54 5.12
CA LEU A 279 -4.39 -13.15 5.23
C LEU A 279 -4.68 -12.59 6.63
N GLN A 280 -5.88 -12.85 7.16
CA GLN A 280 -6.28 -12.47 8.52
C GLN A 280 -5.41 -13.15 9.56
N PHE A 281 -5.13 -14.46 9.43
CA PHE A 281 -4.23 -15.16 10.33
C PHE A 281 -2.82 -14.54 10.34
N ALA A 282 -2.25 -14.21 9.18
CA ALA A 282 -0.96 -13.54 9.12
C ALA A 282 -1.01 -12.13 9.73
N ALA A 283 -2.04 -11.35 9.40
CA ALA A 283 -2.23 -9.99 9.92
C ALA A 283 -2.47 -9.97 11.44
N GLU A 284 -3.22 -10.93 11.98
CA GLU A 284 -3.48 -11.08 13.41
C GLU A 284 -2.25 -11.49 14.18
N ASN A 285 -1.46 -12.46 13.72
CA ASN A 285 -0.22 -12.82 14.42
C ASN A 285 0.82 -11.69 14.33
N HIS A 286 0.88 -10.96 13.22
CA HIS A 286 1.68 -9.75 13.10
C HIS A 286 1.20 -8.68 14.09
N LYS A 287 -0.10 -8.38 14.11
CA LYS A 287 -0.72 -7.40 15.03
C LYS A 287 -0.57 -7.82 16.49
N ASN A 288 -0.73 -9.09 16.82
CA ASN A 288 -0.59 -9.65 18.16
C ASN A 288 0.85 -9.60 18.63
N ARG A 289 1.85 -9.68 17.75
CA ARG A 289 3.25 -9.38 18.10
C ARG A 289 3.45 -7.89 18.40
N PHE A 290 2.87 -6.98 17.63
CA PHE A 290 2.86 -5.56 18.02
C PHE A 290 2.09 -5.36 19.33
N ARG A 291 1.06 -6.17 19.60
CA ARG A 291 0.26 -6.14 20.81
C ARG A 291 0.98 -6.74 22.03
N GLU A 292 1.75 -7.81 21.88
CA GLU A 292 2.66 -8.36 22.91
C GLU A 292 3.84 -7.41 23.17
N SER A 293 4.29 -6.71 22.12
CA SER A 293 5.24 -5.61 22.24
C SER A 293 4.62 -4.34 22.85
N LEU A 294 3.27 -4.23 22.89
CA LEU A 294 2.50 -3.21 23.61
C LEU A 294 2.09 -3.69 25.02
N GLU A 295 1.98 -5.00 25.28
CA GLU A 295 1.75 -5.61 26.60
C GLU A 295 2.96 -5.40 27.51
N LYS A 296 4.14 -5.32 26.92
CA LYS A 296 5.23 -4.56 27.53
C LYS A 296 4.98 -3.12 27.15
N LEU A 297 4.32 -2.35 28.01
CA LEU A 297 4.24 -0.89 27.93
C LEU A 297 5.55 -0.38 27.27
N ASP A 298 5.47 0.02 25.99
CA ASP A 298 6.67 0.10 25.16
C ASP A 298 7.43 1.38 25.53
N ARG A 299 8.62 1.21 26.12
CA ARG A 299 9.50 2.32 26.48
C ARG A 299 9.96 3.12 25.27
N HIS A 300 9.86 2.58 24.05
CA HIS A 300 10.74 3.03 22.96
C HIS A 300 10.10 3.81 21.82
N ASN A 301 8.80 4.13 21.81
CA ASN A 301 8.31 5.13 20.85
C ASN A 301 6.93 5.75 21.16
N GLN A 302 6.81 6.46 22.27
CA GLN A 302 5.57 7.17 22.64
C GLN A 302 5.12 8.16 21.54
N ALA A 303 6.06 8.77 20.83
CA ALA A 303 5.76 9.68 19.73
C ALA A 303 4.96 8.97 18.62
N LYS A 304 5.40 7.78 18.22
CA LYS A 304 4.69 6.96 17.23
C LYS A 304 3.34 6.44 17.73
N ILE A 305 3.23 6.11 19.01
CA ILE A 305 1.97 5.64 19.62
C ILE A 305 0.93 6.78 19.67
N CYS A 306 1.37 7.98 20.01
CA CYS A 306 0.50 9.14 20.15
C CYS A 306 0.34 9.97 18.87
N ASN A 307 0.92 9.52 17.76
CA ASN A 307 0.93 10.23 16.49
C ASN A 307 1.50 11.66 16.63
N THR A 308 2.59 11.81 17.39
CA THR A 308 3.30 13.08 17.60
C THR A 308 4.68 13.06 16.95
N GLY A 309 5.28 14.24 16.73
CA GLY A 309 6.59 14.40 16.10
C GLY A 309 6.55 14.46 14.56
N ALA A 310 7.73 14.48 13.94
CA ALA A 310 7.91 14.70 12.50
C ALA A 310 7.22 13.64 11.60
N ASP A 311 7.04 12.42 12.11
CA ASP A 311 6.43 11.30 11.39
C ASP A 311 4.90 11.16 11.63
N ALA A 312 4.26 12.16 12.24
CA ALA A 312 2.84 12.13 12.55
C ALA A 312 1.96 12.11 11.28
N ASP A 313 1.03 11.16 11.20
CA ASP A 313 0.02 11.10 10.15
C ASP A 313 -0.97 12.27 10.30
N PRO A 314 -1.08 13.18 9.31
CA PRO A 314 -1.91 14.38 9.42
C PRO A 314 -3.42 14.08 9.34
N ILE A 315 -3.80 12.89 8.87
CA ILE A 315 -5.19 12.46 8.64
C ILE A 315 -5.72 11.71 9.87
N LYS A 316 -4.86 10.97 10.57
CA LYS A 316 -5.25 10.15 11.73
C LYS A 316 -5.42 11.02 12.98
N SER A 317 -6.62 10.97 13.58
CA SER A 317 -6.95 11.62 14.85
C SER A 317 -7.38 10.58 15.88
N SER A 318 -6.52 10.31 16.86
CA SER A 318 -6.85 9.48 18.02
C SER A 318 -6.38 10.19 19.28
N PHE A 319 -7.12 10.01 20.37
CA PHE A 319 -6.65 10.45 21.69
C PHE A 319 -5.51 9.54 22.14
N CYS A 320 -4.50 10.13 22.78
CA CYS A 320 -3.42 9.38 23.43
C CYS A 320 -3.41 9.71 24.92
N ALA A 321 -3.41 8.68 25.75
CA ALA A 321 -3.24 8.75 27.18
C ALA A 321 -1.83 8.32 27.55
N ILE A 322 -1.03 9.23 28.12
CA ILE A 322 0.33 8.95 28.53
C ILE A 322 0.45 9.01 30.05
N PHE A 323 0.79 7.89 30.66
CA PHE A 323 1.04 7.78 32.08
C PHE A 323 2.44 8.29 32.42
N VAL A 324 2.53 9.39 33.15
CA VAL A 324 3.78 9.91 33.70
C VAL A 324 3.98 9.24 35.05
N THR A 325 5.03 8.42 35.16
CA THR A 325 5.31 7.59 36.34
C THR A 325 6.48 8.14 37.15
N SER A 326 6.55 7.74 38.42
CA SER A 326 7.69 8.01 39.31
C SER A 326 8.98 7.42 38.74
N ASP A 327 10.10 8.06 39.07
CA ASP A 327 11.43 7.54 38.76
C ASP A 327 11.90 6.50 39.78
N ASP A 328 11.25 6.41 40.95
CA ASP A 328 11.50 5.34 41.90
C ASP A 328 10.96 4.02 41.35
N LYS A 329 11.83 3.02 41.21
CA LYS A 329 11.48 1.73 40.58
C LYS A 329 10.35 1.00 41.29
N LYS A 330 10.26 1.10 42.62
CA LYS A 330 9.24 0.40 43.41
C LYS A 330 7.88 1.05 43.21
N GLN A 331 7.81 2.37 43.31
CA GLN A 331 6.61 3.16 43.03
C GLN A 331 6.18 3.02 41.56
N GLN A 332 7.13 3.13 40.62
CA GLN A 332 6.89 2.96 39.20
C GLN A 332 6.26 1.60 38.90
N THR A 333 6.79 0.51 39.46
CA THR A 333 6.23 -0.83 39.23
C THR A 333 4.77 -0.92 39.70
N GLY A 334 4.43 -0.28 40.82
CA GLY A 334 3.05 -0.19 41.31
C GLY A 334 2.16 0.61 40.36
N GLN A 335 2.62 1.78 39.93
CA GLN A 335 1.89 2.65 38.99
C GLN A 335 1.67 1.97 37.65
N LEU A 336 2.67 1.25 37.12
CA LEU A 336 2.55 0.52 35.87
C LEU A 336 1.50 -0.59 35.96
N LYS A 337 1.38 -1.29 37.09
CA LYS A 337 0.32 -2.28 37.30
C LYS A 337 -1.07 -1.63 37.29
N VAL A 338 -1.22 -0.45 37.90
CA VAL A 338 -2.47 0.31 37.86
C VAL A 338 -2.79 0.74 36.43
N ALA A 339 -1.82 1.35 35.74
CA ALA A 339 -1.95 1.77 34.35
C ALA A 339 -2.32 0.61 33.42
N GLU A 340 -1.75 -0.58 33.64
CA GLU A 340 -2.07 -1.79 32.88
C GLU A 340 -3.51 -2.26 33.10
N LYS A 341 -4.03 -2.18 34.32
CA LYS A 341 -5.44 -2.50 34.61
C LYS A 341 -6.38 -1.55 33.88
N VAL A 342 -6.14 -0.24 34.02
CA VAL A 342 -6.93 0.80 33.33
C VAL A 342 -6.87 0.60 31.82
N TRP A 343 -5.68 0.38 31.26
CA TRP A 343 -5.50 0.07 29.84
C TRP A 343 -6.33 -1.14 29.39
N LYS A 344 -6.38 -2.22 30.19
CA LYS A 344 -7.18 -3.41 29.87
C LYS A 344 -8.67 -3.12 29.76
N THR A 345 -9.18 -2.14 30.51
CA THR A 345 -10.58 -1.69 30.43
C THR A 345 -10.86 -1.00 29.08
N PHE A 346 -9.97 -0.12 28.61
CA PHE A 346 -10.21 0.72 27.43
C PHE A 346 -9.67 0.14 26.09
N LYS A 347 -8.82 -0.90 26.12
CA LYS A 347 -8.17 -1.44 24.90
C LYS A 347 -9.13 -2.01 23.84
N GLY A 348 -10.38 -2.29 24.21
CA GLY A 348 -11.42 -2.83 23.32
C GLY A 348 -12.08 -1.78 22.42
N GLU A 349 -12.05 -0.51 22.81
CA GLU A 349 -12.87 0.52 22.18
C GLU A 349 -12.22 1.19 20.97
N GLY A 350 -10.90 1.06 20.80
CA GLY A 350 -10.15 1.62 19.65
C GLY A 350 -10.08 3.15 19.60
N LYS A 351 -10.57 3.86 20.62
CA LYS A 351 -10.62 5.33 20.69
C LYS A 351 -9.39 5.97 21.35
N LEU A 352 -8.68 5.21 22.19
CA LEU A 352 -7.53 5.65 22.98
C LEU A 352 -6.27 4.83 22.68
N ASN A 353 -5.17 5.53 22.42
CA ASN A 353 -3.83 4.96 22.46
C ASN A 353 -3.22 5.19 23.84
N PHE A 354 -2.33 4.30 24.28
CA PHE A 354 -1.75 4.37 25.62
C PHE A 354 -0.22 4.32 25.56
N GLY A 355 0.43 5.19 26.32
CA GLY A 355 1.88 5.20 26.51
C GLY A 355 2.25 5.52 27.95
N TYR A 356 3.53 5.51 28.27
CA TYR A 356 4.02 5.95 29.57
C TYR A 356 5.47 6.38 29.50
N PHE A 357 5.91 7.24 30.43
CA PHE A 357 7.32 7.53 30.66
C PHE A 357 7.62 7.81 32.14
N PRO A 358 8.86 7.60 32.60
CA PRO A 358 9.34 8.11 33.88
C PRO A 358 9.47 9.64 33.86
N GLN A 359 9.10 10.32 34.94
CA GLN A 359 9.12 11.78 35.02
C GLN A 359 10.45 12.43 34.62
N LYS A 360 11.60 11.94 35.12
CA LYS A 360 12.93 12.50 34.79
C LYS A 360 13.27 12.43 33.31
N SER A 361 12.79 11.40 32.60
CA SER A 361 13.12 11.22 31.17
C SER A 361 12.61 12.37 30.29
N ASN A 362 11.56 13.07 30.72
CA ASN A 362 10.87 14.09 29.94
C ASN A 362 10.59 15.36 30.76
N GLU A 363 11.42 15.64 31.76
CA GLU A 363 11.19 16.74 32.72
C GLU A 363 11.08 18.11 32.03
N LYS A 364 11.94 18.39 31.05
CA LYS A 364 11.90 19.64 30.27
C LYS A 364 10.57 19.83 29.54
N LEU A 365 10.00 18.75 29.00
CA LEU A 365 8.72 18.76 28.33
C LEU A 365 7.59 18.99 29.35
N LEU A 366 7.60 18.27 30.47
CA LEU A 366 6.59 18.40 31.52
C LEU A 366 6.54 19.83 32.10
N ARG A 367 7.70 20.46 32.32
CA ARG A 367 7.76 21.87 32.76
C ARG A 367 7.11 22.81 31.74
N LYS A 368 7.35 22.62 30.44
CA LYS A 368 6.68 23.39 29.37
C LYS A 368 5.17 23.14 29.31
N LEU A 369 4.72 21.94 29.69
CA LEU A 369 3.31 21.57 29.77
C LEU A 369 2.64 22.07 31.07
N GLY A 370 3.39 22.75 31.96
CA GLY A 370 2.86 23.34 33.20
C GLY A 370 2.90 22.42 34.42
N SER A 371 3.70 21.35 34.39
CA SER A 371 3.92 20.49 35.57
C SER A 371 4.83 21.19 36.58
N SER A 372 4.36 21.36 37.83
CA SER A 372 5.10 22.02 38.91
C SER A 372 5.91 21.06 39.80
N ASP A 373 5.54 19.77 39.90
CA ASP A 373 6.00 18.90 40.98
C ASP A 373 6.32 17.45 40.59
N ALA A 374 7.06 16.76 41.46
CA ALA A 374 7.43 15.35 41.40
C ALA A 374 6.24 14.41 41.70
N HIS A 375 5.20 14.43 40.85
CA HIS A 375 4.02 13.60 41.02
C HIS A 375 3.68 12.85 39.74
N PRO A 376 3.18 11.62 39.87
CA PRO A 376 2.69 10.90 38.72
C PRO A 376 1.51 11.68 38.13
N SER A 377 1.38 11.63 36.82
CA SER A 377 0.45 12.46 36.08
C SER A 377 -0.13 11.69 34.90
N LEU A 378 -1.25 12.14 34.36
CA LEU A 378 -1.82 11.63 33.12
C LEU A 378 -1.83 12.75 32.09
N LEU A 379 -1.08 12.57 31.00
CA LEU A 379 -1.07 13.49 29.88
C LEU A 379 -2.01 12.96 28.79
N ILE A 380 -3.10 13.68 28.53
CA ILE A 380 -3.98 13.41 27.40
C ILE A 380 -3.56 14.28 26.23
N LEU A 381 -3.41 13.67 25.06
CA LEU A 381 -3.05 14.33 23.80
C LEU A 381 -4.05 14.02 22.71
N ARG A 382 -4.23 14.96 21.79
CA ARG A 382 -4.90 14.72 20.52
C ARG A 382 -4.19 15.49 19.43
N VAL A 383 -3.73 14.78 18.41
CA VAL A 383 -3.17 15.38 17.20
C VAL A 383 -4.23 15.31 16.10
N GLN A 384 -4.56 16.45 15.51
CA GLN A 384 -5.51 16.52 14.41
C GLN A 384 -5.05 17.58 13.41
N LYS A 385 -4.87 17.20 12.14
CA LYS A 385 -4.40 18.09 11.07
C LYS A 385 -3.12 18.85 11.43
N GLY A 386 -2.15 18.15 12.03
CA GLY A 386 -0.87 18.71 12.48
C GLY A 386 -0.98 19.66 13.69
N ARG A 387 -2.15 19.79 14.32
CA ARG A 387 -2.34 20.59 15.53
C ARG A 387 -2.44 19.68 16.75
N THR A 388 -1.58 19.90 17.72
CA THR A 388 -1.59 19.16 18.99
C THR A 388 -2.37 19.93 20.03
N ARG A 389 -3.31 19.23 20.66
CA ARG A 389 -3.98 19.69 21.88
C ARG A 389 -3.67 18.73 23.02
N TYR A 390 -3.57 19.25 24.23
CA TYR A 390 -3.20 18.45 25.39
C TYR A 390 -3.94 18.88 26.66
N ARG A 391 -3.92 18.00 27.65
CA ARG A 391 -4.24 18.33 29.03
C ARG A 391 -3.41 17.44 29.94
N LEU A 392 -2.71 18.06 30.89
CA LEU A 392 -1.96 17.36 31.91
C LEU A 392 -2.79 17.33 33.20
N TYR A 393 -2.98 16.13 33.75
CA TYR A 393 -3.63 15.90 35.03
C TYR A 393 -2.57 15.49 36.04
N THR A 394 -2.32 16.33 37.05
CA THR A 394 -1.50 15.94 38.19
C THR A 394 -2.30 14.99 39.06
N LEU A 395 -1.74 13.83 39.41
CA LEU A 395 -2.44 12.79 40.17
C LEU A 395 -1.67 12.53 41.47
N PRO A 396 -2.07 13.18 42.59
CA PRO A 396 -1.45 12.91 43.89
C PRO A 396 -1.58 11.43 44.28
N ASN A 397 -2.71 10.82 43.90
CA ASN A 397 -2.98 9.39 44.02
C ASN A 397 -3.08 8.79 42.62
N PHE A 398 -2.12 7.93 42.26
CA PHE A 398 -2.13 7.22 40.98
C PHE A 398 -2.93 5.91 41.10
N ASP A 399 -4.25 6.04 41.22
CA ASP A 399 -5.18 4.93 41.42
C ASP A 399 -6.07 4.66 40.19
N GLU A 400 -6.65 3.47 40.16
CA GLU A 400 -7.43 2.96 39.03
C GLU A 400 -8.70 3.77 38.78
N LYS A 401 -9.37 4.23 39.86
CA LYS A 401 -10.63 4.97 39.76
C LYS A 401 -10.39 6.36 39.15
N SER A 402 -9.45 7.11 39.72
CA SER A 402 -9.09 8.46 39.24
C SER A 402 -8.70 8.46 37.76
N LEU A 403 -7.92 7.45 37.33
CA LEU A 403 -7.51 7.32 35.93
C LEU A 403 -8.67 6.92 35.02
N THR A 404 -9.54 6.02 35.46
CA THR A 404 -10.70 5.57 34.68
C THR A 404 -11.67 6.73 34.47
N ASP A 405 -12.02 7.47 35.52
CA ASP A 405 -12.94 8.62 35.44
C ASP A 405 -12.45 9.65 34.42
N ILE A 406 -11.14 9.99 34.42
CA ILE A 406 -10.56 10.93 33.45
C ILE A 406 -10.65 10.40 32.02
N LEU A 407 -10.41 9.10 31.82
CA LEU A 407 -10.44 8.48 30.48
C LEU A 407 -11.86 8.30 29.96
N GLU A 408 -12.84 8.01 30.82
CA GLU A 408 -14.26 7.98 30.44
C GLU A 408 -14.71 9.37 29.97
N SER A 409 -14.42 10.43 30.73
CA SER A 409 -14.68 11.80 30.27
C SER A 409 -13.94 12.13 28.97
N CYS A 410 -12.74 11.59 28.77
CA CYS A 410 -12.00 11.74 27.52
C CYS A 410 -12.72 11.10 26.33
N VAL A 411 -13.21 9.88 26.50
CA VAL A 411 -13.95 9.13 25.47
C VAL A 411 -15.33 9.74 25.22
N GLY A 412 -15.99 10.24 26.28
CA GLY A 412 -17.27 10.94 26.23
C GLY A 412 -17.20 12.33 25.58
N GLY A 413 -15.99 12.87 25.37
CA GLY A 413 -15.80 14.19 24.75
C GLY A 413 -16.01 15.37 25.70
N GLU A 414 -16.06 15.12 27.00
CA GLU A 414 -16.30 16.12 28.05
C GLU A 414 -15.04 16.89 28.44
N ILE A 415 -13.86 16.43 27.98
CA ILE A 415 -12.59 17.07 28.30
C ILE A 415 -12.30 18.29 27.41
N VAL A 416 -11.91 19.38 28.07
CA VAL A 416 -11.37 20.56 27.38
C VAL A 416 -9.85 20.42 27.28
N LEU A 417 -9.34 20.31 26.05
CA LEU A 417 -7.90 20.28 25.77
C LEU A 417 -7.37 21.67 25.40
N GLN A 418 -6.21 22.02 25.95
CA GLN A 418 -5.47 23.25 25.63
C GLN A 418 -4.67 23.08 24.34
N LYS A 419 -4.48 24.17 23.58
CA LYS A 419 -3.64 24.16 22.37
C LYS A 419 -2.17 24.15 22.77
N ALA A 420 -1.38 23.22 22.23
CA ALA A 420 0.07 23.27 22.37
C ALA A 420 0.64 24.43 21.54
N LEU A 421 1.46 25.29 22.16
CA LEU A 421 2.17 26.39 21.49
C LEU A 421 3.57 25.97 20.99
N PHE A 422 3.93 24.71 21.21
CA PHE A 422 5.21 24.12 20.85
C PHE A 422 4.97 22.67 20.42
N GLU A 423 5.95 22.09 19.74
CA GLU A 423 5.91 20.69 19.35
C GLU A 423 6.17 19.78 20.56
N ILE A 424 5.28 18.82 20.79
CA ILE A 424 5.40 17.84 21.88
C ILE A 424 6.21 16.65 21.36
N ASN A 425 7.50 16.65 21.69
CA ASN A 425 8.44 15.59 21.34
C ASN A 425 8.88 14.87 22.62
N PHE A 426 8.61 13.56 22.67
CA PHE A 426 9.03 12.67 23.77
C PHE A 426 10.46 12.20 23.53
N GLN A 427 11.27 12.19 24.59
CA GLN A 427 12.63 11.63 24.58
C GLN A 427 12.64 10.12 24.73
#